data_AF-A0AAV1V397-F1
#
_entry.id   AF-A0AAV1V397-F1
#
_cell.length_a   1.000
_cell.length_b   1.000
_cell.length_c   1.000
_cell.angle_alpha   90.00
_cell.angle_beta   90.00
_cell.angle_gamma   90.00
#
_symmetry.space_group_name_H-M   'P 1'
#
loop_
_entity.id
_entity.type
_entity.pdbx_description
1 polymer ?
#
loop_
_entity_poly.entity_id
_entity_poly.type
_entity_poly.pdbx_seq_one_letter_code
_entity_poly.pdbx_strand_id
1 'polypeptide(L)'
;MFLLQAFESSIISARNELAVYNNIQNSCRRKLETFPTTLEEDKAILADATAESSFRLLLAVQVRIEDKQVFAGVIDTIEQWKHVLATCPEKYPPSTTRL
;
A
#
# COMPACT_ATOMS: atom_id res chain seq x y z
N MET A 1 -6.36 24.73 7.51
CA MET A 1 -7.32 24.87 6.40
C MET A 1 -6.56 24.77 5.07
N PHE A 2 -6.02 23.59 4.73
CA PHE A 2 -5.24 23.38 3.48
C PHE A 2 -5.45 21.99 2.89
N LEU A 3 -5.88 21.00 3.68
CA LEU A 3 -6.17 19.65 3.17
C LEU A 3 -7.42 19.61 2.28
N LEU A 4 -8.46 20.40 2.56
CA LEU A 4 -9.72 20.36 1.78
C LEU A 4 -9.58 20.92 0.36
N GLN A 5 -8.78 21.97 0.14
CA GLN A 5 -8.58 22.55 -1.20
C GLN A 5 -7.78 21.64 -2.14
N ALA A 6 -6.91 20.77 -1.62
CA ALA A 6 -6.15 19.83 -2.44
C ALA A 6 -7.05 18.77 -3.12
N PHE A 7 -8.28 18.58 -2.62
CA PHE A 7 -9.25 17.62 -3.16
C PHE A 7 -10.29 18.26 -4.08
N GLU A 8 -10.26 19.58 -4.29
CA GLU A 8 -11.14 20.30 -5.23
C GLU A 8 -10.48 20.57 -6.59
N SER A 9 -9.16 20.38 -6.71
CA SER A 9 -8.43 20.63 -7.95
C SER A 9 -8.43 19.42 -8.89
N SER A 10 -8.71 19.69 -10.18
CA SER A 10 -8.40 18.79 -11.28
C SER A 10 -6.91 18.43 -11.29
N ILE A 11 -6.58 17.21 -11.71
CA ILE A 11 -5.19 16.78 -11.91
C ILE A 11 -4.43 17.72 -12.85
N ILE A 12 -3.12 17.86 -12.65
CA ILE A 12 -2.26 18.64 -13.58
C ILE A 12 -2.33 18.03 -14.97
N SER A 13 -2.13 16.72 -15.06
CA SER A 13 -2.36 15.91 -16.26
C SER A 13 -2.38 14.44 -15.88
N ALA A 14 -3.05 13.59 -16.68
CA ALA A 14 -3.01 12.14 -16.48
C ALA A 14 -1.58 11.59 -16.52
N ARG A 15 -0.71 12.18 -17.36
CA ARG A 15 0.72 11.81 -17.40
C ARG A 15 1.44 12.10 -16.08
N ASN A 16 1.16 13.25 -15.46
CA ASN A 16 1.73 13.61 -14.18
C ASN A 16 1.31 12.62 -13.09
N GLU A 17 0.01 12.32 -12.99
CA GLU A 17 -0.50 11.40 -11.98
C GLU A 17 0.03 9.97 -12.17
N LEU A 18 0.10 9.48 -13.42
CA LEU A 18 0.72 8.18 -13.70
C LEU A 18 2.19 8.14 -13.25
N ALA A 19 2.94 9.23 -13.42
CA ALA A 19 4.32 9.30 -12.94
C ALA A 19 4.40 9.22 -11.40
N VAL A 20 3.50 9.92 -10.69
CA VAL A 20 3.39 9.84 -9.22
C VAL A 20 3.03 8.43 -8.78
N TYR A 21 2.00 7.83 -9.38
CA TYR A 21 1.54 6.47 -9.07
C TYR A 21 2.66 5.44 -9.27
N ASN A 22 3.36 5.50 -10.41
CA ASN A 22 4.48 4.61 -10.66
C ASN A 22 5.62 4.80 -9.64
N ASN A 23 5.93 6.04 -9.25
CA ASN A 23 6.96 6.31 -8.24
C ASN A 23 6.60 5.75 -6.87
N ILE A 24 5.34 5.91 -6.43
CA ILE A 24 4.84 5.35 -5.17
C ILE A 24 4.92 3.82 -5.23
N GLN A 25 4.36 3.22 -6.28
CA GLN A 25 4.35 1.77 -6.46
C GLN A 25 5.78 1.18 -6.45
N ASN A 26 6.71 1.79 -7.17
CA ASN A 26 8.11 1.36 -7.20
C ASN A 26 8.83 1.54 -5.87
N SER A 27 8.46 2.54 -5.07
CA SER A 27 9.03 2.75 -3.74
C SER A 27 8.52 1.69 -2.76
N CYS A 28 7.23 1.36 -2.80
CA CYS A 28 6.64 0.28 -2.00
C CYS A 28 7.23 -1.08 -2.36
N ARG A 29 7.37 -1.39 -3.66
CA ARG A 29 8.00 -2.65 -4.13
C ARG A 29 9.44 -2.79 -3.63
N ARG A 30 10.26 -1.76 -3.85
CA ARG A 30 11.65 -1.75 -3.34
C ARG A 30 11.69 -1.92 -1.83
N LYS A 31 10.76 -1.32 -1.09
CA LYS A 31 10.69 -1.46 0.36
C LYS A 31 10.35 -2.89 0.76
N LEU A 32 9.40 -3.54 0.10
CA LEU A 32 9.08 -4.97 0.31
C LEU A 32 10.28 -5.88 0.05
N GLU A 33 11.06 -5.59 -1.00
CA GLU A 33 12.30 -6.34 -1.32
C GLU A 33 13.40 -6.20 -0.26
N THR A 34 13.33 -5.18 0.62
CA THR A 34 14.31 -5.04 1.71
C THR A 34 14.03 -5.93 2.92
N PHE A 35 12.85 -6.56 3.00
CA PHE A 35 12.54 -7.46 4.11
C PHE A 35 13.28 -8.80 3.92
N PRO A 36 13.82 -9.37 5.01
CA PRO A 36 14.52 -10.66 4.94
C PRO A 36 13.58 -11.86 4.76
N THR A 37 12.27 -11.67 4.95
CA THR A 37 11.23 -12.68 4.79
C THR A 37 10.10 -12.12 3.93
N THR A 38 9.36 -12.99 3.28
CA THR A 38 8.10 -12.69 2.58
C THR A 38 6.95 -12.53 3.58
N LEU A 39 5.80 -12.04 3.11
CA LEU A 39 4.60 -11.93 3.94
C LEU A 39 4.06 -13.33 4.32
N GLU A 40 4.16 -14.28 3.41
CA GLU A 40 3.66 -15.64 3.54
C GLU A 40 4.52 -16.46 4.51
N GLU A 41 5.84 -16.26 4.49
CA GLU A 41 6.74 -16.82 5.49
C GLU A 41 6.42 -16.31 6.89
N ASP A 42 6.21 -15.00 7.07
CA ASP A 42 5.87 -14.47 8.40
C ASP A 42 4.48 -14.95 8.86
N LYS A 43 3.50 -15.08 7.96
CA LYS A 43 2.19 -15.69 8.29
C LYS A 43 2.33 -17.15 8.71
N ALA A 44 3.20 -17.92 8.05
CA ALA A 44 3.49 -19.29 8.44
C ALA A 44 4.13 -19.36 9.83
N ILE A 45 5.08 -18.47 10.14
CA ILE A 45 5.70 -18.37 11.48
C ILE A 45 4.64 -18.12 12.57
N LEU A 46 3.64 -17.26 12.31
CA LEU A 46 2.55 -17.05 13.27
C LEU A 46 1.60 -18.26 13.36
N ALA A 47 1.33 -18.94 12.24
CA ALA A 47 0.44 -20.10 12.22
C ALA A 47 1.06 -21.30 12.97
N ASP A 48 2.38 -21.47 12.87
CA ASP A 48 3.12 -22.54 13.53
C ASP A 48 3.48 -22.23 14.99
N ALA A 49 3.10 -21.06 15.49
CA ALA A 49 3.36 -20.65 16.86
C ALA A 49 2.68 -21.58 17.88
N THR A 50 3.47 -22.28 18.67
CA THR A 50 2.98 -23.10 19.80
C THR A 50 2.75 -22.26 21.05
N ALA A 51 2.08 -22.83 22.06
CA ALA A 51 1.89 -22.21 23.37
C ALA A 51 3.20 -21.84 24.11
N GLU A 52 4.33 -22.41 23.69
CA GLU A 52 5.67 -22.14 24.22
C GLU A 52 6.37 -20.97 23.50
N SER A 53 5.78 -20.46 22.41
CA SER A 53 6.34 -19.35 21.65
C SER A 53 6.42 -18.10 22.50
N SER A 54 7.59 -17.45 22.50
CA SER A 54 7.77 -16.20 23.23
C SER A 54 6.80 -15.13 22.72
N PHE A 55 6.01 -14.53 23.62
CA PHE A 55 5.10 -13.43 23.30
C PHE A 55 5.78 -12.29 22.52
N ARG A 56 7.04 -12.00 22.86
CA ARG A 56 7.84 -10.97 22.17
C ARG A 56 8.15 -11.33 20.72
N LEU A 57 8.38 -12.61 20.44
CA LEU A 57 8.60 -13.09 19.07
C LEU A 57 7.32 -12.93 18.24
N LEU A 58 6.17 -13.34 18.78
CA LEU A 58 4.89 -13.21 18.08
C LEU A 58 4.56 -11.77 17.75
N LEU A 59 4.75 -10.85 18.71
CA LEU A 59 4.59 -9.42 18.45
C LEU A 59 5.54 -8.90 17.37
N ALA A 60 6.82 -9.31 17.40
CA ALA A 60 7.78 -8.89 16.39
C ALA A 60 7.40 -9.40 14.98
N VAL A 61 6.90 -10.62 14.86
CA VAL A 61 6.42 -11.17 13.59
C VAL A 61 5.17 -10.42 13.12
N GLN A 62 4.22 -10.16 14.01
CA GLN A 62 3.00 -9.41 13.71
C GLN A 62 3.29 -8.02 13.15
N VAL A 63 4.23 -7.27 13.77
CA VAL A 63 4.63 -5.94 13.27
C VAL A 63 5.17 -6.01 11.85
N ARG A 64 5.98 -7.03 11.51
CA ARG A 64 6.51 -7.19 10.15
C ARG A 64 5.41 -7.53 9.13
N ILE A 65 4.43 -8.34 9.52
CA ILE A 65 3.27 -8.66 8.68
C ILE A 65 2.48 -7.39 8.37
N GLU A 66 2.16 -6.60 9.38
CA GLU A 66 1.40 -5.36 9.22
C GLU A 66 2.13 -4.38 8.30
N ASP A 67 3.44 -4.19 8.49
CA ASP A 67 4.25 -3.29 7.66
C ASP A 67 4.27 -3.74 6.18
N LYS A 68 4.46 -5.04 5.93
CA LYS A 68 4.38 -5.60 4.56
C LYS A 68 2.99 -5.46 3.94
N GLN A 69 1.94 -5.68 4.73
CA GLN A 69 0.55 -5.53 4.29
C GLN A 69 0.23 -4.09 3.90
N VAL A 70 0.76 -3.10 4.61
CA VAL A 70 0.62 -1.69 4.24
C VAL A 70 1.23 -1.43 2.87
N PHE A 71 2.45 -1.88 2.60
CA PHE A 71 3.08 -1.70 1.29
C PHE A 71 2.32 -2.43 0.16
N ALA A 72 1.89 -3.67 0.40
CA ALA A 72 1.11 -4.44 -0.56
C ALA A 72 -0.24 -3.76 -0.87
N GLY A 73 -0.97 -3.33 0.16
CA GLY A 73 -2.24 -2.64 0.01
C GLY A 73 -2.11 -1.30 -0.72
N VAL A 74 -1.03 -0.55 -0.50
CA VAL A 74 -0.74 0.67 -1.27
C VAL A 74 -0.48 0.34 -2.74
N ILE A 75 0.29 -0.71 -3.05
CA ILE A 75 0.53 -1.15 -4.43
C ILE A 75 -0.79 -1.48 -5.15
N ASP A 76 -1.67 -2.23 -4.49
CA ASP A 76 -2.97 -2.63 -5.04
C ASP A 76 -3.89 -1.42 -5.25
N THR A 77 -3.94 -0.51 -4.27
CA THR A 77 -4.73 0.73 -4.35
C THR A 77 -4.27 1.61 -5.51
N ILE A 78 -2.95 1.78 -5.67
CA ILE A 78 -2.38 2.57 -6.75
C ILE A 78 -2.65 1.91 -8.11
N GLU A 79 -2.64 0.58 -8.21
CA GLU A 79 -2.99 -0.10 -9.47
C GLU A 79 -4.46 0.13 -9.84
N GLN A 80 -5.38 0.08 -8.86
CA GLN A 80 -6.78 0.44 -9.09
C GLN A 80 -6.92 1.90 -9.54
N TRP A 81 -6.17 2.82 -8.93
CA TRP A 81 -6.19 4.23 -9.31
C TRP A 81 -5.66 4.48 -10.72
N LYS A 82 -4.62 3.76 -11.15
CA LYS A 82 -4.13 3.78 -12.53
C LYS A 82 -5.21 3.33 -13.51
N HIS A 83 -5.95 2.26 -13.19
CA HIS A 83 -7.08 1.79 -14.01
C HIS A 83 -8.22 2.81 -14.08
N VAL A 84 -8.59 3.45 -12.97
CA VAL A 84 -9.63 4.47 -12.95
C VAL A 84 -9.20 5.71 -13.72
N LEU A 85 -7.94 6.16 -13.57
CA LEU A 85 -7.41 7.30 -14.32
C LEU A 85 -7.40 7.04 -15.84
N ALA A 86 -7.13 5.80 -16.27
CA ALA A 86 -7.17 5.42 -17.67
C ALA A 86 -8.59 5.38 -18.26
N THR A 87 -9.59 5.05 -17.45
CA THR A 87 -10.99 4.92 -17.89
C THR A 87 -11.81 6.20 -17.73
N CYS A 88 -11.54 6.98 -16.68
CA CYS A 88 -12.28 8.18 -16.29
C CYS A 88 -11.31 9.28 -15.79
N PRO A 89 -10.54 9.92 -16.68
CA PRO A 89 -9.50 10.89 -16.28
C PRO A 89 -10.05 12.16 -15.60
N GLU A 90 -11.35 12.42 -15.71
CA GLU A 90 -12.01 13.57 -15.06
C GLU A 90 -12.37 13.32 -13.59
N LYS A 91 -12.26 12.07 -13.10
CA LYS A 91 -12.61 11.70 -11.73
C LYS A 91 -11.37 11.59 -10.86
N TYR A 92 -11.11 12.61 -10.03
CA TYR A 92 -9.96 12.64 -9.13
C TYR A 92 -10.32 13.09 -7.69
N PRO A 93 -9.72 12.47 -6.65
CA PRO A 93 -9.07 11.16 -6.70
C PRO A 93 -10.09 10.09 -7.11
N PRO A 94 -9.65 8.94 -7.67
CA PRO A 94 -10.51 7.79 -7.92
C PRO A 94 -11.30 7.43 -6.65
N SER A 95 -12.57 7.84 -6.57
CA SER A 95 -13.37 7.64 -5.36
C SER A 95 -13.86 6.19 -5.26
N THR A 96 -12.94 5.30 -4.88
CA THR A 96 -13.23 3.96 -4.35
C THR A 96 -13.00 3.89 -2.84
N THR A 97 -12.38 4.90 -2.22
CA THR A 97 -12.03 4.96 -0.80
C THR A 97 -12.76 6.05 0.01
N ARG A 98 -13.85 6.63 -0.50
CA ARG A 98 -14.73 7.46 0.34
C ARG A 98 -15.53 6.55 1.29
N LEU A 99 -14.94 6.24 2.44
CA LEU A 99 -15.70 6.01 3.67
C LEU A 99 -16.05 7.36 4.29
#